data_AF-G7Y8A5-F1
#
_entry.id   AF-G7Y8A5-F1
#
_cell.length_a   1.000
_cell.length_b   1.000
_cell.length_c   1.000
_cell.angle_alpha   90.00
_cell.angle_beta   90.00
_cell.angle_gamma   90.00
#
_symmetry.space_group_name_H-M   'P 1'
#
loop_
_entity.id
_entity.type
_entity.pdbx_description
1 polymer ?
#
loop_
_entity_poly.entity_id
_entity_poly.type
_entity_poly.pdbx_seq_one_letter_code
_entity_poly.pdbx_strand_id
1 'polypeptide(L)'
;MVCSSATSLEFAGSNPTKGYFKDFAELWPRKFVNKTNGITPRRWLLLCNPGLADLIMDALKGDDTWINNMLALHRLRTLSEDSNIHLGLMRVKMDNKNRFAEYMKHRRNIFVDPSTLFDVMVKRVDEYKRHLLMCLYVMTLYNRLKANPQIDICPRTFIIGGNAAPGHQMAKMIIKLINSIARTINYDPLVAGRLKLVFLSNYRVSVAERVIPAADLSEQIPCVGTEAAGTGNMKFMLNGALTIGTRDGVNVEIFEEIGQENAFIFGRTLDGVKLLRSRGYDPRKFIMSNPELNHCLEQIRTGYYNPAEPELFQELYEKLLNEDRFLICADYEDYVRAQTEVDQAFRNEERWSTMVLNNIAGAGKFSSDRTISEYATEMWNVEPTEAKLPPPSEPMVNQKHPRFYIGP
;
A
#
# COMPACT_ATOMS: atom_id res chain seq x y z
N MET A 1 2.43 18.59 31.45
CA MET A 1 2.51 18.97 30.03
C MET A 1 1.08 19.33 29.59
N VAL A 2 0.75 20.62 29.44
CA VAL A 2 -0.60 21.04 29.05
C VAL A 2 -0.59 21.27 27.54
N CYS A 3 -1.18 20.35 26.78
CA CYS A 3 -1.39 20.54 25.35
C CYS A 3 -2.72 21.29 25.11
N SER A 4 -2.71 22.27 24.19
CA SER A 4 -3.92 23.01 23.78
C SER A 4 -4.86 22.16 22.93
N SER A 5 -4.32 21.19 22.19
CA SER A 5 -5.05 20.31 21.25
C SER A 5 -4.33 18.98 21.08
N ALA A 6 -5.06 17.88 20.93
CA ALA A 6 -4.54 16.53 20.66
C ALA A 6 -5.07 16.03 19.32
N THR A 7 -4.17 15.62 18.43
CA THR A 7 -4.53 14.96 17.17
C THR A 7 -4.36 13.46 17.27
N SER A 8 -5.35 12.72 16.81
CA SER A 8 -5.16 11.32 16.45
C SER A 8 -4.82 11.22 14.97
N LEU A 9 -3.78 10.47 14.63
CA LEU A 9 -3.74 9.78 13.35
C LEU A 9 -4.90 8.77 13.38
N GLU A 10 -5.65 8.68 12.29
CA GLU A 10 -6.93 7.97 12.22
C GLU A 10 -6.92 6.61 12.92
N PHE A 11 -8.05 6.22 13.46
CA PHE A 11 -8.33 4.83 13.73
C PHE A 11 -9.66 4.57 13.06
N ALA A 12 -9.65 3.82 11.95
CA ALA A 12 -10.87 3.35 11.32
C ALA A 12 -11.73 2.67 12.40
N GLY A 13 -12.84 3.32 12.80
CA GLY A 13 -13.81 2.77 13.74
C GLY A 13 -13.52 2.95 15.25
N SER A 14 -12.47 3.65 15.68
CA SER A 14 -12.39 4.11 17.07
C SER A 14 -12.29 5.62 17.12
N ASN A 15 -13.43 6.26 17.36
CA ASN A 15 -13.47 7.62 17.87
C ASN A 15 -12.46 7.68 19.04
N PRO A 16 -11.43 8.54 19.05
CA PRO A 16 -10.44 8.61 20.13
C PRO A 16 -11.10 8.79 21.50
N THR A 17 -12.34 9.28 21.51
CA THR A 17 -13.26 9.35 22.65
C THR A 17 -13.73 8.01 23.24
N LYS A 18 -13.51 6.87 22.56
CA LYS A 18 -13.93 5.52 23.00
C LYS A 18 -12.76 4.56 23.25
N GLY A 19 -11.51 5.01 23.10
CA GLY A 19 -10.30 4.20 23.23
C GLY A 19 -9.40 4.60 24.39
N TYR A 20 -8.08 4.62 24.14
CA TYR A 20 -7.03 4.91 25.14
C TYR A 20 -7.19 6.25 25.87
N PHE A 21 -7.89 7.22 25.28
CA PHE A 21 -8.06 8.56 25.81
C PHE A 21 -9.51 8.89 26.16
N LYS A 22 -10.36 7.89 26.39
CA LYS A 22 -11.78 8.08 26.72
C LYS A 22 -11.98 9.12 27.82
N ASP A 23 -11.34 8.94 28.97
CA ASP A 23 -11.50 9.82 30.14
C ASP A 23 -11.11 11.28 29.80
N PHE A 24 -10.03 11.45 29.02
CA PHE A 24 -9.59 12.78 28.58
C PHE A 24 -10.53 13.41 27.56
N ALA A 25 -11.14 12.61 26.69
CA ALA A 25 -12.06 13.11 25.68
C ALA A 25 -13.43 13.45 26.28
N GLU A 26 -13.85 12.76 27.34
CA GLU A 26 -15.00 13.14 28.16
C GLU A 26 -14.73 14.47 28.91
N LEU A 27 -13.51 14.67 29.42
CA LEU A 27 -13.12 15.90 30.10
C LEU A 27 -12.93 17.10 29.15
N TRP A 28 -12.32 16.89 27.98
CA TRP A 28 -11.96 17.96 27.04
C TRP A 28 -12.32 17.62 25.59
N PRO A 29 -13.61 17.48 25.26
CA PRO A 29 -14.03 16.98 23.94
C PRO A 29 -13.55 17.85 22.78
N ARG A 30 -13.51 19.18 22.96
CA ARG A 30 -13.07 20.13 21.93
C ARG A 30 -11.56 20.08 21.62
N LYS A 31 -10.76 19.40 22.44
CA LYS A 31 -9.32 19.29 22.21
C LYS A 31 -8.95 18.15 21.26
N PHE A 32 -9.86 17.21 21.01
CA PHE A 32 -9.61 16.07 20.13
C PHE A 32 -10.09 16.40 18.72
N VAL A 33 -9.14 16.57 17.81
CA VAL A 33 -9.40 16.84 16.40
C VAL A 33 -8.72 15.79 15.53
N ASN A 34 -9.31 15.51 14.36
CA ASN A 34 -8.71 14.63 13.37
C ASN A 34 -8.15 15.46 12.21
N LYS A 35 -6.95 15.09 11.78
CA LYS A 35 -6.29 15.63 10.59
C LYS A 35 -5.76 14.44 9.81
N THR A 36 -6.49 14.03 8.78
CA THR A 36 -6.06 12.98 7.85
C THR A 36 -4.66 13.30 7.35
N ASN A 37 -3.82 12.29 7.14
CA ASN A 37 -2.49 12.52 6.57
C ASN A 37 -2.58 12.97 5.10
N GLY A 38 -1.43 13.37 4.55
CA GLY A 38 -1.33 13.66 3.14
C GLY A 38 0.10 13.49 2.62
N ILE A 39 0.24 13.49 1.31
CA ILE A 39 1.50 13.40 0.59
C ILE A 39 1.67 14.61 -0.33
N THR A 40 2.92 15.03 -0.55
CA THR A 40 3.19 16.11 -1.49
C THR A 40 3.14 15.60 -2.95
N PRO A 41 2.29 16.17 -3.83
CA PRO A 41 2.27 15.83 -5.25
C PRO A 41 3.59 16.18 -5.96
N ARG A 42 4.35 17.16 -5.45
CA ARG A 42 5.61 17.59 -6.06
C ARG A 42 6.63 16.46 -6.12
N ARG A 43 6.79 15.71 -5.03
CA ARG A 43 7.70 14.55 -5.01
C ARG A 43 7.04 13.28 -5.54
N TRP A 44 5.80 13.02 -5.14
CA TRP A 44 5.14 11.72 -5.34
C TRP A 44 4.29 11.63 -6.62
N LEU A 45 4.33 12.65 -7.47
CA LEU A 45 3.78 12.61 -8.83
C LEU A 45 4.71 13.36 -9.81
N LEU A 46 4.88 14.67 -9.63
CA LEU A 46 5.62 15.51 -10.58
C LEU A 46 7.08 15.07 -10.76
N LEU A 47 7.81 14.82 -9.67
CA LEU A 47 9.20 14.38 -9.73
C LEU A 47 9.36 12.91 -10.13
N CYS A 48 8.59 12.01 -9.52
CA CYS A 48 8.83 10.57 -9.67
C CYS A 48 8.13 9.96 -10.89
N ASN A 49 7.10 10.60 -11.44
CA ASN A 49 6.31 10.11 -12.56
C ASN A 49 6.02 11.22 -13.59
N PRO A 50 7.06 11.77 -14.24
CA PRO A 50 6.91 12.89 -15.17
C PRO A 50 5.97 12.56 -16.33
N GLY A 51 5.99 11.30 -16.84
CA GLY A 51 5.09 10.89 -17.91
C GLY A 51 3.61 10.93 -17.52
N LEU A 52 3.27 10.65 -16.26
CA LEU A 52 1.91 10.83 -15.78
C LEU A 52 1.57 12.30 -15.58
N ALA A 53 2.52 13.11 -15.10
CA ALA A 53 2.34 14.54 -14.94
C ALA A 53 2.04 15.23 -16.29
N ASP A 54 2.80 14.88 -17.33
CA ASP A 54 2.59 15.39 -18.70
C ASP A 54 1.20 14.98 -19.23
N LEU A 55 0.81 13.71 -19.04
CA LEU A 55 -0.52 13.23 -19.43
C LEU A 55 -1.65 13.98 -18.71
N ILE A 56 -1.50 14.25 -17.41
CA ILE A 56 -2.48 15.02 -16.64
C ILE A 56 -2.53 16.47 -17.12
N MET A 57 -1.39 17.09 -17.41
CA MET A 57 -1.32 18.44 -17.99
C MET A 57 -2.09 18.52 -19.31
N ASP A 58 -1.87 17.55 -20.21
CA ASP A 58 -2.58 17.49 -21.49
C ASP A 58 -4.09 17.28 -21.29
N ALA A 59 -4.47 16.32 -20.44
CA ALA A 59 -5.86 16.01 -20.11
C ALA A 59 -6.61 17.21 -19.51
N LEU A 60 -5.92 18.04 -18.72
CA LEU A 60 -6.43 19.27 -18.12
C LEU A 60 -6.18 20.51 -18.98
N LYS A 61 -5.82 20.34 -20.26
CA LYS A 61 -5.65 21.42 -21.25
C LYS A 61 -4.63 22.48 -20.83
N GLY A 62 -3.53 22.05 -20.21
CA GLY A 62 -2.42 22.91 -19.78
C GLY A 62 -2.64 23.60 -18.43
N ASP A 63 -3.71 23.28 -17.70
CA ASP A 63 -3.97 23.84 -16.36
C ASP A 63 -3.03 23.19 -15.32
N ASP A 64 -2.03 23.93 -14.85
CA ASP A 64 -1.04 23.48 -13.86
C ASP A 64 -1.51 23.60 -12.40
N THR A 65 -2.72 24.10 -12.15
CA THR A 65 -3.24 24.32 -10.79
C THR A 65 -3.31 23.04 -9.97
N TRP A 66 -3.42 21.87 -10.61
CA TRP A 66 -3.45 20.57 -9.92
C TRP A 66 -2.16 20.28 -9.12
N ILE A 67 -1.03 20.91 -9.48
CA ILE A 67 0.26 20.73 -8.79
C ILE A 67 0.19 21.28 -7.35
N ASN A 68 -0.52 22.39 -7.16
CA ASN A 68 -0.67 23.07 -5.87
C ASN A 68 -2.08 22.88 -5.27
N ASN A 69 -3.02 22.37 -6.04
CA ASN A 69 -4.37 22.02 -5.62
C ASN A 69 -4.80 20.69 -6.24
N MET A 70 -4.39 19.58 -5.63
CA MET A 70 -4.71 18.24 -6.15
C MET A 70 -6.21 17.96 -6.22
N LEU A 71 -7.08 18.73 -5.57
CA LEU A 71 -8.54 18.57 -5.76
C LEU A 71 -8.91 18.69 -7.23
N ALA A 72 -8.19 19.50 -8.02
CA ALA A 72 -8.42 19.66 -9.46
C ALA A 72 -8.33 18.34 -10.27
N LEU A 73 -7.69 17.29 -9.72
CA LEU A 73 -7.61 15.97 -10.34
C LEU A 73 -8.98 15.28 -10.46
N HIS A 74 -9.99 15.66 -9.66
CA HIS A 74 -11.34 15.09 -9.78
C HIS A 74 -11.93 15.27 -11.19
N ARG A 75 -11.52 16.33 -11.90
CA ARG A 75 -11.95 16.62 -13.27
C ARG A 75 -11.56 15.52 -14.25
N LEU A 76 -10.53 14.72 -13.95
CA LEU A 76 -10.17 13.57 -14.79
C LEU A 76 -11.32 12.55 -14.93
N ARG A 77 -12.26 12.50 -13.97
CA ARG A 77 -13.46 11.66 -14.09
C ARG A 77 -14.34 12.01 -15.30
N THR A 78 -14.30 13.25 -15.78
CA THR A 78 -15.08 13.64 -16.97
C THR A 78 -14.56 13.00 -18.25
N LEU A 79 -13.38 12.37 -18.20
CA LEU A 79 -12.74 11.66 -19.29
C LEU A 79 -12.91 10.14 -19.19
N SER A 80 -13.85 9.65 -18.36
CA SER A 80 -14.06 8.20 -18.16
C SER A 80 -14.34 7.43 -19.44
N GLU A 81 -15.02 8.06 -20.41
CA GLU A 81 -15.36 7.44 -21.70
C GLU A 81 -14.33 7.73 -22.79
N ASP A 82 -13.25 8.48 -22.49
CA ASP A 82 -12.23 8.82 -23.49
C ASP A 82 -11.18 7.71 -23.59
N SER A 83 -11.23 6.94 -24.68
CA SER A 83 -10.23 5.90 -24.96
C SER A 83 -8.77 6.41 -24.96
N ASN A 84 -8.53 7.69 -25.26
CA ASN A 84 -7.17 8.24 -25.31
C ASN A 84 -6.55 8.36 -23.92
N ILE A 85 -7.33 8.74 -22.89
CA ILE A 85 -6.78 8.84 -21.53
C ILE A 85 -6.41 7.44 -21.01
N HIS A 86 -7.23 6.43 -21.29
CA HIS A 86 -6.98 5.05 -20.88
C HIS A 86 -5.71 4.49 -21.53
N LEU A 87 -5.57 4.65 -22.84
CA LEU A 87 -4.36 4.25 -23.57
C LEU A 87 -3.11 5.00 -23.05
N GLY A 88 -3.25 6.30 -22.80
CA GLY A 88 -2.19 7.12 -22.21
C GLY A 88 -1.74 6.61 -20.84
N LEU A 89 -2.69 6.29 -19.96
CA LEU A 89 -2.42 5.76 -18.62
C LEU A 89 -1.68 4.41 -18.69
N MET A 90 -2.13 3.49 -19.54
CA MET A 90 -1.50 2.17 -19.69
C MET A 90 -0.08 2.30 -20.28
N ARG A 91 0.12 3.18 -21.27
CA ARG A 91 1.45 3.47 -21.82
C ARG A 91 2.39 4.02 -20.76
N VAL A 92 1.94 5.02 -19.99
CA VAL A 92 2.74 5.61 -18.91
C VAL A 92 3.09 4.56 -17.86
N LYS A 93 2.16 3.66 -17.50
CA LYS A 93 2.42 2.55 -16.58
C LYS A 93 3.49 1.60 -17.13
N MET A 94 3.38 1.20 -18.39
CA MET A 94 4.36 0.32 -19.04
C MET A 94 5.75 0.96 -19.11
N ASP A 95 5.84 2.25 -19.46
CA ASP A 95 7.11 2.99 -19.46
C ASP A 95 7.72 3.08 -18.06
N ASN A 96 6.91 3.28 -17.02
CA ASN A 96 7.36 3.22 -15.64
C ASN A 96 7.91 1.84 -15.25
N LYS A 97 7.23 0.76 -15.66
CA LYS A 97 7.66 -0.62 -15.41
C LYS A 97 8.97 -0.94 -16.14
N ASN A 98 9.13 -0.49 -17.38
CA ASN A 98 10.38 -0.60 -18.13
C ASN A 98 11.53 0.14 -17.43
N ARG A 99 11.31 1.39 -16.99
CA ARG A 99 12.31 2.16 -16.22
C ARG A 99 12.70 1.45 -14.91
N PHE A 100 11.72 0.89 -14.21
CA PHE A 100 11.99 0.13 -12.99
C PHE A 100 12.76 -1.16 -13.27
N ALA A 101 12.39 -1.91 -14.30
CA ALA A 101 13.08 -3.12 -14.71
C ALA A 101 14.55 -2.86 -15.05
N GLU A 102 14.83 -1.79 -15.78
CA GLU A 102 16.19 -1.39 -16.14
C GLU A 102 17.00 -0.94 -14.92
N TYR A 103 16.38 -0.20 -14.00
CA TYR A 103 16.99 0.11 -12.71
C TYR A 103 17.33 -1.16 -11.91
N MET A 104 16.42 -2.13 -11.84
CA MET A 104 16.62 -3.39 -11.12
C MET A 104 17.76 -4.22 -11.73
N LYS A 105 17.83 -4.28 -13.06
CA LYS A 105 18.91 -4.94 -13.79
C LYS A 105 20.26 -4.28 -13.50
N HIS A 106 20.41 -2.97 -13.73
CA HIS A 106 21.70 -2.31 -13.60
C HIS A 106 22.19 -2.11 -12.16
N ARG A 107 21.29 -1.82 -11.22
CA ARG A 107 21.67 -1.48 -9.85
C ARG A 107 21.63 -2.67 -8.91
N ARG A 108 20.90 -3.74 -9.26
CA ARG A 108 20.69 -4.89 -8.37
C ARG A 108 20.95 -6.23 -9.03
N ASN A 109 21.24 -6.28 -10.34
CA ASN A 109 21.38 -7.52 -11.10
C ASN A 109 20.16 -8.44 -10.98
N ILE A 110 18.96 -7.86 -10.93
CA ILE A 110 17.70 -8.58 -10.86
C ILE A 110 16.89 -8.27 -12.11
N PHE A 111 16.59 -9.30 -12.88
CA PHE A 111 15.75 -9.20 -14.06
C PHE A 111 14.28 -9.34 -13.67
N VAL A 112 13.48 -8.31 -13.89
CA VAL A 112 12.01 -8.35 -13.74
C VAL A 112 11.37 -8.11 -15.10
N ASP A 113 10.28 -8.81 -15.38
CA ASP A 113 9.58 -8.72 -16.67
C ASP A 113 8.45 -7.68 -16.56
N PRO A 114 8.56 -6.53 -17.25
CA PRO A 114 7.58 -5.45 -17.18
C PRO A 114 6.21 -5.80 -17.78
N SER A 115 6.07 -6.92 -18.51
CA SER A 115 4.77 -7.39 -18.99
C SER A 115 3.90 -8.04 -17.91
N THR A 116 4.52 -8.52 -16.82
CA THR A 116 3.81 -9.15 -15.69
C THR A 116 3.13 -8.13 -14.79
N LEU A 117 2.07 -8.51 -14.07
CA LEU A 117 1.48 -7.66 -13.03
C LEU A 117 2.51 -7.40 -11.92
N PHE A 118 2.83 -6.14 -11.66
CA PHE A 118 3.71 -5.73 -10.57
C PHE A 118 2.90 -5.56 -9.28
N ASP A 119 3.00 -6.58 -8.42
CA ASP A 119 2.29 -6.68 -7.14
C ASP A 119 3.20 -6.21 -6.00
N VAL A 120 2.92 -5.04 -5.43
CA VAL A 120 3.91 -4.30 -4.64
C VAL A 120 3.48 -4.12 -3.19
N MET A 121 4.33 -4.61 -2.28
CA MET A 121 4.23 -4.38 -0.84
C MET A 121 5.51 -3.77 -0.30
N VAL A 122 5.57 -2.44 -0.25
CA VAL A 122 6.74 -1.70 0.24
C VAL A 122 6.42 -0.87 1.48
N LYS A 123 6.82 -1.37 2.65
CA LYS A 123 6.61 -0.73 3.95
C LYS A 123 7.53 -1.36 5.00
N ARG A 124 7.58 -0.79 6.20
CA ARG A 124 8.29 -1.40 7.33
C ARG A 124 7.82 -2.85 7.51
N VAL A 125 8.73 -3.80 7.67
CA VAL A 125 8.35 -5.19 7.92
C VAL A 125 7.96 -5.33 9.38
N ASP A 126 6.71 -5.72 9.59
CA ASP A 126 6.07 -5.88 10.88
C ASP A 126 4.97 -6.94 10.75
N GLU A 127 4.68 -7.64 11.85
CA GLU A 127 3.71 -8.74 11.90
C GLU A 127 2.29 -8.25 11.56
N TYR A 128 1.88 -7.11 12.12
CA TYR A 128 0.53 -6.58 11.89
C TYR A 128 0.30 -6.10 10.44
N LYS A 129 1.38 -5.80 9.72
CA LYS A 129 1.34 -5.42 8.30
C LYS A 129 1.14 -6.62 7.38
N ARG A 130 1.28 -7.85 7.91
CA ARG A 130 0.97 -9.13 7.26
C ARG A 130 1.71 -9.40 5.94
N HIS A 131 3.02 -9.09 5.90
CA HIS A 131 3.89 -9.57 4.80
C HIS A 131 3.84 -11.09 4.65
N LEU A 132 3.63 -11.80 5.77
CA LEU A 132 3.45 -13.24 5.80
C LEU A 132 2.18 -13.70 5.08
N LEU A 133 1.07 -12.93 5.11
CA LEU A 133 -0.14 -13.24 4.33
C LEU A 133 0.13 -13.20 2.82
N MET A 134 0.86 -12.19 2.36
CA MET A 134 1.32 -12.11 0.97
C MET A 134 2.25 -13.28 0.62
N CYS A 135 3.16 -13.68 1.53
CA CYS A 135 4.01 -14.85 1.32
C CYS A 135 3.21 -16.14 1.14
N LEU A 136 2.19 -16.35 1.99
CA LEU A 136 1.32 -17.52 1.87
C LEU A 136 0.65 -17.55 0.50
N TYR A 137 0.13 -16.43 0.01
CA TYR A 137 -0.46 -16.38 -1.34
C TYR A 137 0.55 -16.67 -2.46
N VAL A 138 1.78 -16.16 -2.36
CA VAL A 138 2.86 -16.50 -3.30
C VAL A 138 3.15 -18.00 -3.29
N MET A 139 3.16 -18.63 -2.10
CA MET A 139 3.31 -20.07 -1.96
C MET A 139 2.13 -20.82 -2.58
N THR A 140 0.90 -20.34 -2.40
CA THR A 140 -0.31 -20.89 -3.03
C THR A 140 -0.20 -20.90 -4.54
N LEU A 141 0.19 -19.78 -5.16
CA LEU A 141 0.39 -19.71 -6.61
C LEU A 141 1.48 -20.67 -7.09
N TYR A 142 2.61 -20.71 -6.37
CA TYR A 142 3.69 -21.65 -6.68
C TYR A 142 3.21 -23.10 -6.61
N ASN A 143 2.49 -23.48 -5.55
CA ASN A 143 1.96 -24.83 -5.38
C ASN A 143 0.95 -25.21 -6.47
N ARG A 144 0.06 -24.28 -6.86
CA ARG A 144 -0.89 -24.47 -7.97
C ARG A 144 -0.17 -24.71 -9.29
N LEU A 145 0.87 -23.93 -9.59
CA LEU A 145 1.70 -24.10 -10.79
C LEU A 145 2.43 -25.45 -10.80
N LYS A 146 2.95 -25.89 -9.65
CA LYS A 146 3.63 -27.18 -9.53
C LYS A 146 2.68 -28.35 -9.71
N ALA A 147 1.46 -28.24 -9.18
CA ALA A 147 0.42 -29.26 -9.31
C ALA A 147 -0.15 -29.33 -10.73
N ASN A 148 -0.32 -28.18 -11.39
CA ASN A 148 -0.79 -28.10 -12.76
C ASN A 148 0.01 -27.05 -13.56
N PRO A 149 1.08 -27.44 -14.26
CA PRO A 149 1.87 -26.52 -15.07
C PRO A 149 1.08 -25.83 -16.20
N GLN A 150 -0.07 -26.37 -16.60
CA GLN A 150 -0.92 -25.81 -17.67
C GLN A 150 -2.05 -24.91 -17.14
N ILE A 151 -2.17 -24.73 -15.82
CA ILE A 151 -3.16 -23.79 -15.25
C ILE A 151 -2.96 -22.41 -15.88
N ASP A 152 -4.00 -21.67 -16.23
CA ASP A 152 -3.83 -20.30 -16.69
C ASP A 152 -3.86 -19.33 -15.50
N ILE A 153 -2.73 -18.68 -15.22
CA ILE A 153 -2.64 -17.63 -14.18
C ILE A 153 -2.07 -16.37 -14.81
N CYS A 154 -2.47 -15.21 -14.28
CA CYS A 154 -1.87 -13.95 -14.66
C CYS A 154 -0.38 -13.96 -14.27
N PRO A 155 0.57 -13.77 -15.21
CA PRO A 155 1.97 -13.65 -14.90
C PRO A 155 2.22 -12.51 -13.92
N ARG A 156 2.94 -12.78 -12.82
CA ARG A 156 3.04 -11.84 -11.71
C ARG A 156 4.44 -11.75 -11.14
N THR A 157 4.89 -10.51 -10.92
CA THR A 157 6.12 -10.18 -10.18
C THR A 157 5.74 -9.55 -8.86
N PHE A 158 5.89 -10.31 -7.78
CA PHE A 158 5.72 -9.83 -6.41
C PHE A 158 6.97 -9.07 -5.97
N ILE A 159 6.79 -7.84 -5.51
CA ILE A 159 7.86 -6.93 -5.10
C ILE A 159 7.60 -6.52 -3.66
N ILE A 160 8.32 -7.16 -2.75
CA ILE A 160 8.27 -6.85 -1.32
C ILE A 160 9.46 -5.98 -0.95
N GLY A 161 9.29 -4.96 -0.13
CA GLY A 161 10.40 -4.12 0.31
C GLY A 161 10.16 -3.51 1.68
N GLY A 162 11.21 -3.41 2.47
CA GLY A 162 11.07 -2.92 3.82
C GLY A 162 12.27 -3.22 4.70
N ASN A 163 12.32 -2.52 5.83
CA ASN A 163 13.30 -2.78 6.88
C ASN A 163 12.58 -3.29 8.13
N ALA A 164 13.24 -4.17 8.88
CA ALA A 164 12.82 -4.57 10.22
C ALA A 164 13.62 -3.78 11.27
N ALA A 165 13.02 -3.51 12.43
CA ALA A 165 13.74 -2.91 13.53
C ALA A 165 14.86 -3.86 14.03
N PRO A 166 16.01 -3.33 14.52
CA PRO A 166 17.14 -4.18 14.92
C PRO A 166 16.81 -5.25 15.96
N GLY A 167 15.95 -4.94 16.93
CA GLY A 167 15.51 -5.87 17.98
C GLY A 167 14.33 -6.76 17.60
N HIS A 168 13.70 -6.55 16.44
CA HIS A 168 12.48 -7.25 16.07
C HIS A 168 12.79 -8.57 15.35
N GLN A 169 13.03 -9.62 16.13
CA GLN A 169 13.43 -10.93 15.60
C GLN A 169 12.39 -11.53 14.65
N MET A 170 11.10 -11.47 15.01
CA MET A 170 10.04 -12.01 14.17
C MET A 170 9.96 -11.33 12.79
N ALA A 171 10.06 -10.00 12.72
CA ALA A 171 10.12 -9.28 11.45
C ALA A 171 11.35 -9.67 10.61
N LYS A 172 12.51 -9.88 11.23
CA LYS A 172 13.71 -10.40 10.55
C LYS A 172 13.49 -11.82 10.03
N MET A 173 12.81 -12.67 10.80
CA MET A 173 12.47 -14.03 10.39
C MET A 173 11.54 -14.03 9.17
N ILE A 174 10.55 -13.12 9.14
CA ILE A 174 9.68 -12.91 7.97
C ILE A 174 10.51 -12.49 6.74
N ILE A 175 11.46 -11.55 6.89
CA ILE A 175 12.38 -11.18 5.79
C ILE A 175 13.18 -12.40 5.31
N LYS A 176 13.70 -13.21 6.23
CA LYS A 176 14.44 -14.43 5.88
C LYS A 176 13.56 -15.45 5.15
N LEU A 177 12.31 -15.63 5.56
CA LEU A 177 11.34 -16.48 4.87
C LEU A 177 11.05 -15.97 3.45
N ILE A 178 10.75 -14.68 3.28
CA ILE A 178 10.54 -14.06 1.95
C ILE A 178 11.70 -14.36 1.01
N ASN A 179 12.94 -14.15 1.47
CA ASN A 179 14.13 -14.40 0.65
C ASN A 179 14.35 -15.89 0.35
N SER A 180 13.94 -16.78 1.26
CA SER A 180 14.05 -18.24 1.08
C SER A 180 13.02 -18.73 0.05
N ILE A 181 11.78 -18.26 0.14
CA ILE A 181 10.73 -18.48 -0.87
C ILE A 181 11.17 -17.93 -2.24
N ALA A 182 11.69 -16.70 -2.28
CA ALA A 182 12.15 -16.06 -3.51
C ALA A 182 13.25 -16.87 -4.20
N ARG A 183 14.17 -17.45 -3.43
CA ARG A 183 15.23 -18.32 -3.98
C ARG A 183 14.62 -19.56 -4.63
N THR A 184 13.72 -20.27 -3.95
CA THR A 184 13.09 -21.47 -4.52
C THR A 184 12.31 -21.14 -5.79
N ILE A 185 11.45 -20.11 -5.75
CA ILE A 185 10.59 -19.75 -6.88
C ILE A 185 11.40 -19.26 -8.07
N ASN A 186 12.32 -18.32 -7.86
CA ASN A 186 13.02 -17.66 -8.97
C ASN A 186 14.02 -18.57 -9.71
N TYR A 187 14.42 -19.69 -9.09
CA TYR A 187 15.30 -20.68 -9.71
C TYR A 187 14.56 -21.95 -10.17
N ASP A 188 13.24 -22.05 -9.98
CA ASP A 188 12.46 -23.17 -10.52
C ASP A 188 12.07 -22.89 -11.98
N PRO A 189 12.59 -23.67 -12.96
CA PRO A 189 12.27 -23.47 -14.38
C PRO A 189 10.80 -23.70 -14.71
N LEU A 190 10.03 -24.43 -13.89
CA LEU A 190 8.61 -24.71 -14.13
C LEU A 190 7.72 -23.47 -13.96
N VAL A 191 8.19 -22.45 -13.24
CA VAL A 191 7.41 -21.23 -12.97
C VAL A 191 8.03 -19.98 -13.61
N ALA A 192 9.14 -20.14 -14.32
CA ALA A 192 9.85 -19.05 -14.99
C ALA A 192 8.92 -18.29 -15.94
N GLY A 193 8.99 -16.96 -15.89
CA GLY A 193 8.14 -16.06 -16.69
C GLY A 193 6.69 -15.91 -16.18
N ARG A 194 6.27 -16.70 -15.18
CA ARG A 194 4.88 -16.70 -14.68
C ARG A 194 4.77 -16.25 -13.23
N LEU A 195 5.75 -16.60 -12.42
CA LEU A 195 5.80 -16.21 -11.02
C LEU A 195 7.22 -15.78 -10.65
N LYS A 196 7.34 -14.57 -10.10
CA LYS A 196 8.61 -14.06 -9.57
C LYS A 196 8.39 -13.38 -8.23
N LEU A 197 9.29 -13.58 -7.28
CA LEU A 197 9.29 -12.89 -5.99
C LEU A 197 10.61 -12.13 -5.79
N VAL A 198 10.53 -10.83 -5.54
CA VAL A 198 11.68 -9.95 -5.36
C VAL A 198 11.59 -9.26 -4.01
N PHE A 199 12.68 -9.31 -3.23
CA PHE A 199 12.84 -8.50 -2.04
C PHE A 199 13.74 -7.28 -2.28
N LEU A 200 13.20 -6.08 -2.13
CA LEU A 200 13.91 -4.82 -2.24
C LEU A 200 14.65 -4.49 -0.94
N SER A 201 15.89 -4.94 -0.86
CA SER A 201 16.81 -4.54 0.22
C SER A 201 17.02 -3.02 0.29
N ASN A 202 17.25 -2.50 1.50
CA ASN A 202 17.48 -1.09 1.78
C ASN A 202 16.42 -0.17 1.15
N TYR A 203 15.14 -0.48 1.43
CA TYR A 203 14.03 0.35 0.98
C TYR A 203 14.12 1.74 1.63
N ARG A 204 14.09 2.76 0.78
CA ARG A 204 14.23 4.19 1.12
C ARG A 204 13.51 5.04 0.07
N VAL A 205 13.40 6.35 0.32
CA VAL A 205 12.68 7.29 -0.56
C VAL A 205 13.10 7.16 -2.03
N SER A 206 14.41 7.13 -2.34
CA SER A 206 14.87 7.01 -3.73
C SER A 206 14.53 5.67 -4.41
N VAL A 207 14.23 4.62 -3.64
CA VAL A 207 13.73 3.35 -4.19
C VAL A 207 12.21 3.44 -4.36
N ALA A 208 11.52 4.07 -3.39
CA ALA A 208 10.09 4.34 -3.44
C ALA A 208 9.70 5.14 -4.69
N GLU A 209 10.45 6.20 -5.02
CA GLU A 209 10.26 7.03 -6.22
C GLU A 209 10.33 6.24 -7.54
N ARG A 210 10.88 5.02 -7.54
CA ARG A 210 10.97 4.18 -8.74
C ARG A 210 9.92 3.07 -8.76
N VAL A 211 9.70 2.42 -7.62
CA VAL A 211 8.76 1.29 -7.53
C VAL A 211 7.30 1.75 -7.49
N ILE A 212 7.00 2.91 -6.91
CA ILE A 212 5.62 3.42 -6.79
C ILE A 212 5.01 3.70 -8.17
N PRO A 213 5.66 4.46 -9.09
CA PRO A 213 5.13 4.66 -10.44
C PRO A 213 4.95 3.38 -11.24
N ALA A 214 5.79 2.36 -10.97
CA ALA A 214 5.79 1.09 -11.69
C ALA A 214 4.78 0.05 -11.16
N ALA A 215 4.18 0.27 -9.98
CA ALA A 215 3.27 -0.71 -9.41
C ALA A 215 1.92 -0.75 -10.13
N ASP A 216 1.40 -1.96 -10.38
CA ASP A 216 0.05 -2.18 -10.86
C ASP A 216 -0.90 -2.38 -9.68
N LEU A 217 -0.49 -3.22 -8.72
CA LEU A 217 -1.24 -3.51 -7.50
C LEU A 217 -0.46 -3.06 -6.26
N SER A 218 -1.18 -2.46 -5.32
CA SER A 218 -0.66 -1.93 -4.06
C SER A 218 -1.25 -2.70 -2.88
N GLU A 219 -0.40 -3.44 -2.18
CA GLU A 219 -0.76 -4.28 -1.04
C GLU A 219 -0.92 -3.46 0.24
N GLN A 220 -2.18 -3.21 0.63
CA GLN A 220 -2.55 -2.44 1.82
C GLN A 220 -3.33 -3.34 2.79
N ILE A 221 -2.63 -4.36 3.27
CA ILE A 221 -3.23 -5.50 3.96
C ILE A 221 -2.96 -5.60 5.48
N PRO A 222 -2.90 -4.51 6.27
CA PRO A 222 -2.74 -4.66 7.72
C PRO A 222 -3.95 -5.39 8.34
N CYS A 223 -3.77 -6.02 9.49
CA CYS A 223 -4.88 -6.54 10.28
C CYS A 223 -5.80 -5.37 10.69
N VAL A 224 -7.11 -5.51 10.51
CA VAL A 224 -8.04 -4.41 10.82
C VAL A 224 -7.94 -3.96 12.29
N GLY A 225 -7.92 -2.65 12.50
CA GLY A 225 -7.75 -2.00 13.80
C GLY A 225 -6.29 -1.84 14.24
N THR A 226 -5.31 -2.04 13.36
CA THR A 226 -3.88 -1.96 13.73
C THR A 226 -3.11 -0.87 13.01
N GLU A 227 -3.51 -0.50 11.80
CA GLU A 227 -2.91 0.63 11.08
C GLU A 227 -3.67 1.91 11.44
N ALA A 228 -2.99 2.81 12.16
CA ALA A 228 -3.57 4.13 12.42
C ALA A 228 -3.68 4.93 11.11
N ALA A 229 -2.54 5.10 10.41
CA ALA A 229 -2.53 5.73 9.11
C ALA A 229 -1.51 5.06 8.19
N GLY A 230 -1.75 5.17 6.88
CA GLY A 230 -0.80 4.83 5.84
C GLY A 230 -0.69 6.00 4.88
N THR A 231 0.53 6.36 4.49
CA THR A 231 0.75 7.32 3.38
C THR A 231 1.30 6.63 2.13
N GLY A 232 1.62 5.34 2.22
CA GLY A 232 2.10 4.57 1.07
C GLY A 232 0.98 4.32 0.06
N ASN A 233 -0.19 3.91 0.55
CA ASN A 233 -1.42 3.75 -0.21
C ASN A 233 -1.80 5.01 -1.02
N MET A 234 -1.73 6.21 -0.42
CA MET A 234 -1.98 7.48 -1.10
C MET A 234 -1.04 7.68 -2.31
N LYS A 235 0.24 7.30 -2.18
CA LYS A 235 1.23 7.44 -3.26
C LYS A 235 0.95 6.48 -4.40
N PHE A 236 0.57 5.25 -4.07
CA PHE A 236 0.22 4.23 -5.04
C PHE A 236 -1.04 4.61 -5.82
N MET A 237 -2.09 5.02 -5.10
CA MET A 237 -3.33 5.54 -5.66
C MET A 237 -3.08 6.69 -6.64
N LEU A 238 -2.30 7.69 -6.23
CA LEU A 238 -1.94 8.84 -7.07
C LEU A 238 -1.16 8.45 -8.33
N ASN A 239 -0.39 7.36 -8.29
CA ASN A 239 0.39 6.86 -9.42
C ASN A 239 -0.34 5.77 -10.21
N GLY A 240 -1.65 5.59 -9.98
CA GLY A 240 -2.46 4.65 -10.74
C GLY A 240 -2.18 3.18 -10.44
N ALA A 241 -1.76 2.85 -9.23
CA ALA A 241 -1.77 1.47 -8.74
C ALA A 241 -3.08 1.20 -7.99
N LEU A 242 -3.75 0.09 -8.31
CA LEU A 242 -4.99 -0.29 -7.66
C LEU A 242 -4.72 -0.87 -6.27
N THR A 243 -5.60 -0.59 -5.32
CA THR A 243 -5.43 -1.07 -3.95
C THR A 243 -6.14 -2.40 -3.75
N ILE A 244 -5.39 -3.41 -3.31
CA ILE A 244 -5.95 -4.56 -2.59
C ILE A 244 -5.73 -4.33 -1.10
N GLY A 245 -6.78 -4.42 -0.29
CA GLY A 245 -6.63 -4.04 1.10
C GLY A 245 -7.78 -4.34 2.03
N THR A 246 -7.49 -4.22 3.31
CA THR A 246 -8.49 -4.29 4.37
C THR A 246 -9.14 -2.94 4.62
N ARG A 247 -10.30 -2.96 5.28
CA ARG A 247 -11.02 -1.78 5.77
C ARG A 247 -10.36 -1.25 7.05
N ASP A 248 -9.11 -0.80 6.93
CA ASP A 248 -8.30 -0.26 8.04
C ASP A 248 -7.57 1.03 7.67
N GLY A 249 -7.40 1.91 8.65
CA GLY A 249 -6.82 3.25 8.47
C GLY A 249 -7.37 4.00 7.24
N VAL A 250 -6.47 4.65 6.52
CA VAL A 250 -6.74 5.47 5.32
C VAL A 250 -7.35 4.68 4.15
N ASN A 251 -7.27 3.34 4.15
CA ASN A 251 -7.90 2.56 3.07
C ASN A 251 -9.42 2.78 3.02
N VAL A 252 -10.06 2.99 4.19
CA VAL A 252 -11.50 3.27 4.26
C VAL A 252 -11.83 4.52 3.46
N GLU A 253 -11.09 5.61 3.70
CA GLU A 253 -11.28 6.86 2.95
C GLU A 253 -10.94 6.70 1.47
N ILE A 254 -9.88 5.97 1.13
CA ILE A 254 -9.53 5.71 -0.28
C ILE A 254 -10.71 5.05 -0.98
N PHE A 255 -11.32 4.02 -0.38
CA PHE A 255 -12.46 3.31 -0.94
C PHE A 255 -13.72 4.19 -1.05
N GLU A 256 -13.91 5.13 -0.12
CA GLU A 256 -14.99 6.13 -0.19
C GLU A 256 -14.75 7.13 -1.33
N GLU A 257 -13.53 7.65 -1.47
CA GLU A 257 -13.20 8.62 -2.50
C GLU A 257 -13.32 8.03 -3.90
N ILE A 258 -12.86 6.80 -4.12
CA ILE A 258 -12.82 6.17 -5.46
C ILE A 258 -14.05 5.35 -5.80
N GLY A 259 -14.91 5.00 -4.83
CA GLY A 259 -15.94 3.98 -4.99
C GLY A 259 -15.39 2.56 -4.83
N GLN A 260 -16.09 1.69 -4.12
CA GLN A 260 -15.58 0.36 -3.75
C GLN A 260 -15.31 -0.54 -4.96
N GLU A 261 -15.99 -0.31 -6.08
CA GLU A 261 -15.80 -1.01 -7.35
C GLU A 261 -14.43 -0.76 -7.99
N ASN A 262 -13.71 0.29 -7.56
CA ASN A 262 -12.38 0.66 -8.05
C ASN A 262 -11.23 0.17 -7.13
N ALA A 263 -11.51 -0.77 -6.22
CA ALA A 263 -10.54 -1.44 -5.36
C ALA A 263 -10.88 -2.91 -5.11
N PHE A 264 -9.92 -3.66 -4.55
CA PHE A 264 -10.09 -5.07 -4.17
C PHE A 264 -10.12 -5.21 -2.65
N ILE A 265 -11.32 -5.17 -2.09
CA ILE A 265 -11.51 -5.13 -0.64
C ILE A 265 -11.70 -6.55 -0.10
N PHE A 266 -10.98 -6.87 0.97
CA PHE A 266 -11.10 -8.17 1.64
C PHE A 266 -10.90 -8.06 3.16
N GLY A 267 -11.07 -9.20 3.82
CA GLY A 267 -10.88 -9.40 5.24
C GLY A 267 -12.10 -8.98 6.04
N ARG A 268 -12.02 -9.27 7.34
CA ARG A 268 -13.08 -8.96 8.30
C ARG A 268 -13.22 -7.48 8.54
N THR A 269 -14.42 -7.04 8.90
CA THR A 269 -14.64 -5.71 9.49
C THR A 269 -14.10 -5.66 10.92
N LEU A 270 -13.93 -4.46 11.47
CA LEU A 270 -13.51 -4.29 12.86
C LEU A 270 -14.44 -5.00 13.85
N ASP A 271 -15.75 -4.95 13.62
CA ASP A 271 -16.72 -5.64 14.46
C ASP A 271 -16.69 -7.16 14.25
N GLY A 272 -16.42 -7.62 13.02
CA GLY A 272 -16.16 -9.04 12.74
C GLY A 272 -14.93 -9.56 13.49
N VAL A 273 -13.86 -8.76 13.59
CA VAL A 273 -12.66 -9.08 14.38
C VAL A 273 -12.99 -9.19 15.87
N LYS A 274 -13.74 -8.22 16.43
CA LYS A 274 -14.17 -8.24 17.84
C LYS A 274 -15.00 -9.48 18.15
N LEU A 275 -15.99 -9.78 17.30
CA LEU A 275 -16.87 -10.93 17.45
C LEU A 275 -16.12 -12.26 17.36
N LEU A 276 -15.17 -12.37 16.42
CA LEU A 276 -14.35 -13.57 16.27
C LEU A 276 -13.52 -13.82 17.53
N ARG A 277 -12.87 -12.78 18.05
CA ARG A 277 -12.08 -12.87 19.28
C ARG A 277 -12.94 -13.19 20.50
N SER A 278 -14.11 -12.56 20.65
CA SER A 278 -15.01 -12.80 21.79
C SER A 278 -15.58 -14.22 21.82
N ARG A 279 -15.63 -14.91 20.67
CA ARG A 279 -16.07 -16.31 20.55
C ARG A 279 -14.95 -17.33 20.79
N GLY A 280 -13.74 -16.90 21.14
CA GLY A 280 -12.59 -17.79 21.31
C GLY A 280 -12.01 -18.20 19.96
N TYR A 281 -11.42 -17.25 19.25
CA TYR A 281 -10.74 -17.49 17.97
C TYR A 281 -9.72 -18.64 18.09
N ASP A 282 -9.83 -19.61 17.18
CA ASP A 282 -8.93 -20.77 17.08
C ASP A 282 -8.39 -20.87 15.65
N PRO A 283 -7.10 -20.56 15.41
CA PRO A 283 -6.50 -20.61 14.07
C PRO A 283 -6.55 -22.00 13.45
N ARG A 284 -6.47 -23.06 14.26
CA ARG A 284 -6.43 -24.46 13.78
C ARG A 284 -7.66 -24.83 12.97
N LYS A 285 -8.83 -24.30 13.33
CA LYS A 285 -10.07 -24.56 12.60
C LYS A 285 -10.01 -24.02 11.17
N PHE A 286 -9.45 -22.81 11.00
CA PHE A 286 -9.27 -22.19 9.69
C PHE A 286 -8.22 -22.92 8.86
N ILE A 287 -7.14 -23.36 9.49
CA ILE A 287 -6.09 -24.15 8.84
C ILE A 287 -6.65 -25.50 8.37
N MET A 288 -7.34 -26.24 9.25
CA MET A 288 -7.93 -27.55 8.91
C MET A 288 -9.01 -27.46 7.83
N SER A 289 -9.78 -26.37 7.77
CA SER A 289 -10.84 -26.21 6.76
C SER A 289 -10.30 -25.80 5.39
N ASN A 290 -9.05 -25.35 5.28
CA ASN A 290 -8.47 -24.86 4.04
C ASN A 290 -7.20 -25.65 3.66
N PRO A 291 -7.31 -26.61 2.71
CA PRO A 291 -6.18 -27.47 2.33
C PRO A 291 -4.97 -26.72 1.78
N GLU A 292 -5.17 -25.62 1.06
CA GLU A 292 -4.07 -24.82 0.50
C GLU A 292 -3.31 -24.07 1.60
N LEU A 293 -4.04 -23.49 2.55
CA LEU A 293 -3.45 -22.86 3.73
C LEU A 293 -2.66 -23.89 4.54
N ASN A 294 -3.26 -25.04 4.83
CA ASN A 294 -2.60 -26.12 5.55
C ASN A 294 -1.32 -26.57 4.85
N HIS A 295 -1.36 -26.76 3.52
CA HIS A 295 -0.18 -27.13 2.76
C HIS A 295 0.94 -26.10 2.85
N CYS A 296 0.60 -24.81 2.75
CA CYS A 296 1.56 -23.71 2.93
C CYS A 296 2.20 -23.72 4.32
N LEU A 297 1.41 -23.91 5.38
CA LEU A 297 1.92 -23.98 6.75
C LEU A 297 2.81 -25.21 6.97
N GLU A 298 2.47 -26.36 6.40
CA GLU A 298 3.30 -27.55 6.47
C GLU A 298 4.64 -27.39 5.73
N GLN A 299 4.68 -26.66 4.61
CA GLN A 299 5.93 -26.30 3.93
C GLN A 299 6.81 -25.39 4.80
N ILE A 300 6.22 -24.49 5.59
CA ILE A 300 6.95 -23.67 6.57
C ILE A 300 7.49 -24.58 7.69
N ARG A 301 6.65 -25.45 8.26
CA ARG A 301 7.00 -26.35 9.36
C ARG A 301 8.13 -27.33 9.02
N THR A 302 8.09 -27.87 7.80
CA THR A 302 9.05 -28.89 7.33
C THR A 302 10.34 -28.27 6.78
N GLY A 303 10.44 -26.93 6.71
CA GLY A 303 11.60 -26.24 6.19
C GLY A 303 11.77 -26.37 4.68
N TYR A 304 10.69 -26.58 3.91
CA TYR A 304 10.72 -26.77 2.45
C TYR A 304 11.51 -25.68 1.72
N TYR A 305 11.41 -24.42 2.18
CA TYR A 305 12.12 -23.28 1.59
C TYR A 305 13.54 -23.06 2.15
N ASN A 306 13.95 -23.76 3.19
CA ASN A 306 15.34 -23.78 3.67
C ASN A 306 15.76 -25.18 4.15
N PRO A 307 15.98 -26.15 3.24
CA PRO A 307 16.29 -27.54 3.62
C PRO A 307 17.57 -27.72 4.44
N ALA A 308 18.49 -26.75 4.39
CA ALA A 308 19.72 -26.76 5.18
C ALA A 308 19.47 -26.51 6.68
N GLU A 309 18.38 -25.80 7.02
CA GLU A 309 17.97 -25.51 8.40
C GLU A 309 16.46 -25.73 8.52
N PRO A 310 15.98 -27.00 8.56
CA PRO A 310 14.55 -27.30 8.45
C PRO A 310 13.69 -26.68 9.54
N GLU A 311 14.25 -26.53 10.74
CA GLU A 311 13.57 -25.97 11.92
C GLU A 311 13.59 -24.44 11.98
N LEU A 312 14.25 -23.75 11.03
CA LEU A 312 14.48 -22.30 11.08
C LEU A 312 13.18 -21.49 11.23
N PHE A 313 12.09 -21.96 10.60
CA PHE A 313 10.80 -21.27 10.59
C PHE A 313 9.78 -21.88 11.55
N GLN A 314 10.20 -22.76 12.46
CA GLN A 314 9.29 -23.44 13.39
C GLN A 314 8.54 -22.46 14.31
N GLU A 315 9.22 -21.42 14.82
CA GLU A 315 8.56 -20.39 15.65
C GLU A 315 7.44 -19.66 14.88
N LEU A 316 7.66 -19.37 13.58
CA LEU A 316 6.65 -18.75 12.72
C LEU A 316 5.42 -19.65 12.57
N TYR A 317 5.64 -20.94 12.29
CA TYR A 317 4.57 -21.93 12.20
C TYR A 317 3.79 -22.04 13.52
N GLU A 318 4.49 -22.14 14.65
CA GLU A 318 3.86 -22.27 15.96
C GLU A 318 3.02 -21.04 16.32
N LYS A 319 3.48 -19.82 16.01
CA LYS A 319 2.68 -18.61 16.22
C LYS A 319 1.43 -18.59 15.35
N LEU A 320 1.51 -18.98 14.08
CA LEU A 320 0.34 -19.06 13.21
C LEU A 320 -0.66 -20.13 13.68
N LEU A 321 -0.16 -21.28 14.15
CA LEU A 321 -1.00 -22.40 14.60
C LEU A 321 -1.69 -22.12 15.94
N ASN A 322 -0.99 -21.45 16.86
CA ASN A 322 -1.45 -21.30 18.25
C ASN A 322 -2.06 -19.93 18.56
N GLU A 323 -1.53 -18.86 17.98
CA GLU A 323 -1.90 -17.50 18.36
C GLU A 323 -2.62 -16.75 17.24
N ASP A 324 -2.03 -16.75 16.04
CA ASP A 324 -2.39 -15.94 14.88
C ASP A 324 -2.96 -14.56 15.27
N ARG A 325 -2.16 -13.81 16.05
CA ARG A 325 -2.58 -12.54 16.66
C ARG A 325 -3.13 -11.54 15.63
N PHE A 326 -2.69 -11.62 14.38
CA PHE A 326 -3.03 -10.71 13.30
C PHE A 326 -3.96 -11.34 12.25
N LEU A 327 -4.60 -12.46 12.58
CA LEU A 327 -5.69 -13.07 11.81
C LEU A 327 -5.28 -13.41 10.36
N ILE A 328 -4.03 -13.81 10.15
CA ILE A 328 -3.51 -14.22 8.85
C ILE A 328 -4.26 -15.44 8.34
N CYS A 329 -4.42 -16.48 9.16
CA CYS A 329 -5.13 -17.70 8.82
C CYS A 329 -6.62 -17.45 8.62
N ALA A 330 -7.21 -16.55 9.42
CA ALA A 330 -8.63 -16.24 9.31
C ALA A 330 -8.98 -15.48 8.01
N ASP A 331 -8.14 -14.53 7.59
CA ASP A 331 -8.37 -13.71 6.39
C ASP A 331 -7.76 -14.31 5.11
N TYR A 332 -6.99 -15.40 5.20
CA TYR A 332 -6.28 -16.01 4.06
C TYR A 332 -7.21 -16.35 2.88
N GLU A 333 -8.32 -17.04 3.13
CA GLU A 333 -9.22 -17.48 2.06
C GLU A 333 -9.85 -16.29 1.32
N ASP A 334 -10.28 -15.28 2.07
CA ASP A 334 -10.88 -14.08 1.49
C ASP A 334 -9.84 -13.22 0.74
N TYR A 335 -8.59 -13.23 1.19
CA TYR A 335 -7.47 -12.63 0.47
C TYR A 335 -7.20 -13.33 -0.87
N VAL A 336 -7.21 -14.67 -0.90
CA VAL A 336 -7.05 -15.46 -2.13
C VAL A 336 -8.21 -15.20 -3.11
N ARG A 337 -9.45 -15.05 -2.61
CA ARG A 337 -10.60 -14.60 -3.42
C ARG A 337 -10.32 -13.24 -4.05
N ALA A 338 -9.98 -12.23 -3.25
CA ALA A 338 -9.74 -10.87 -3.76
C ALA A 338 -8.59 -10.84 -4.78
N GLN A 339 -7.56 -11.66 -4.58
CA GLN A 339 -6.48 -11.80 -5.57
C GLN A 339 -6.93 -12.46 -6.88
N THR A 340 -7.95 -13.31 -6.84
CA THR A 340 -8.59 -13.86 -8.04
C THR A 340 -9.38 -12.77 -8.79
N GLU A 341 -10.00 -11.84 -8.08
CA GLU A 341 -10.67 -10.67 -8.69
C GLU A 341 -9.67 -9.72 -9.34
N VAL A 342 -8.47 -9.54 -8.74
CA VAL A 342 -7.35 -8.82 -9.35
C VAL A 342 -6.98 -9.46 -10.68
N ASP A 343 -6.79 -10.78 -10.71
CA ASP A 343 -6.45 -11.53 -11.93
C ASP A 343 -7.48 -11.37 -13.05
N GLN A 344 -8.77 -11.32 -12.68
CA GLN A 344 -9.86 -11.11 -13.64
C GLN A 344 -9.90 -9.68 -14.16
N ALA A 345 -9.72 -8.70 -13.27
CA ALA A 345 -9.71 -7.29 -13.63
C ALA A 345 -8.51 -6.93 -14.50
N PHE A 346 -7.31 -7.42 -14.18
CA PHE A 346 -6.09 -7.10 -14.93
C PHE A 346 -6.11 -7.64 -16.37
N ARG A 347 -6.80 -8.77 -16.62
CA ARG A 347 -7.01 -9.30 -17.97
C ARG A 347 -7.96 -8.44 -18.81
N ASN A 348 -8.76 -7.59 -18.18
CA ASN A 348 -9.65 -6.66 -18.86
C ASN A 348 -9.05 -5.25 -18.81
N GLU A 349 -8.33 -4.87 -19.87
CA GLU A 349 -7.60 -3.61 -19.94
C GLU A 349 -8.52 -2.37 -19.80
N GLU A 350 -9.73 -2.40 -20.36
CA GLU A 350 -10.71 -1.31 -20.24
C GLU A 350 -11.17 -1.13 -18.79
N ARG A 351 -11.55 -2.24 -18.13
CA ARG A 351 -11.92 -2.22 -16.71
C ARG A 351 -10.75 -1.73 -15.85
N TRP A 352 -9.56 -2.27 -16.07
CA TRP A 352 -8.37 -1.92 -15.29
C TRP A 352 -8.00 -0.45 -15.44
N SER A 353 -7.94 0.07 -16.67
CA SER A 353 -7.62 1.47 -16.95
C SER A 353 -8.67 2.43 -16.38
N THR A 354 -9.96 2.07 -16.42
CA THR A 354 -11.05 2.82 -15.77
C THR A 354 -10.85 2.92 -14.26
N MET A 355 -10.53 1.79 -13.61
CA MET A 355 -10.23 1.79 -12.18
C MET A 355 -9.01 2.67 -11.86
N VAL A 356 -7.98 2.64 -12.71
CA VAL A 356 -6.76 3.45 -12.57
C VAL A 356 -7.09 4.95 -12.65
N LEU A 357 -7.87 5.36 -13.65
CA LEU A 357 -8.32 6.75 -13.81
C LEU A 357 -9.08 7.23 -12.57
N ASN A 358 -10.02 6.43 -12.06
CA ASN A 358 -10.81 6.77 -10.87
C ASN A 358 -9.94 6.89 -9.61
N ASN A 359 -8.91 6.06 -9.47
CA ASN A 359 -7.95 6.16 -8.37
C ASN A 359 -7.15 7.47 -8.44
N ILE A 360 -6.62 7.84 -9.61
CA ILE A 360 -5.87 9.09 -9.78
C ILE A 360 -6.79 10.30 -9.53
N ALA A 361 -8.01 10.27 -10.08
CA ALA A 361 -8.96 11.36 -9.93
C ALA A 361 -9.46 11.54 -8.49
N GLY A 362 -9.56 10.45 -7.71
CA GLY A 362 -9.91 10.49 -6.29
C GLY A 362 -8.78 10.89 -5.36
N ALA A 363 -7.55 11.09 -5.86
CA ALA A 363 -6.38 11.26 -4.99
C ALA A 363 -6.30 12.65 -4.34
N GLY A 364 -7.12 13.61 -4.79
CA GLY A 364 -7.04 15.02 -4.40
C GLY A 364 -7.08 15.29 -2.90
N LYS A 365 -7.94 14.57 -2.17
CA LYS A 365 -8.10 14.68 -0.71
C LYS A 365 -6.80 14.40 0.06
N PHE A 366 -5.95 13.55 -0.50
CA PHE A 366 -4.73 13.07 0.15
C PHE A 366 -3.50 13.95 -0.11
N SER A 367 -3.69 15.19 -0.59
CA SER A 367 -2.61 16.18 -0.63
C SER A 367 -2.20 16.59 0.79
N SER A 368 -0.89 16.67 1.02
CA SER A 368 -0.35 17.27 2.25
C SER A 368 -0.68 18.76 2.37
N ASP A 369 -0.95 19.47 1.27
CA ASP A 369 -1.28 20.91 1.34
C ASP A 369 -2.62 21.13 2.05
N ARG A 370 -3.60 20.25 1.81
CA ARG A 370 -4.85 20.21 2.58
C ARG A 370 -4.56 19.94 4.05
N THR A 371 -3.76 18.92 4.36
CA THR A 371 -3.38 18.58 5.74
C THR A 371 -2.81 19.79 6.46
N ILE A 372 -1.82 20.44 5.86
CA ILE A 372 -1.11 21.57 6.45
C ILE A 372 -2.03 22.79 6.57
N SER A 373 -2.94 23.03 5.63
CA SER A 373 -3.95 24.10 5.72
C SER A 373 -4.90 23.90 6.91
N GLU A 374 -5.36 22.68 7.15
CA GLU A 374 -6.20 22.36 8.32
C GLU A 374 -5.43 22.49 9.64
N TYR A 375 -4.16 22.06 9.69
CA TYR A 375 -3.30 22.30 10.86
C TYR A 375 -3.11 23.80 11.12
N ALA A 376 -2.86 24.58 10.06
CA ALA A 376 -2.62 26.02 10.17
C ALA A 376 -3.84 26.76 10.72
N THR A 377 -5.01 26.50 10.16
CA THR A 377 -6.25 27.19 10.52
C THR A 377 -6.85 26.70 11.84
N GLU A 378 -6.90 25.38 12.08
CA GLU A 378 -7.63 24.81 13.21
C GLU A 378 -6.78 24.58 14.47
N MET A 379 -5.44 24.51 14.34
CA MET A 379 -4.56 24.24 15.48
C MET A 379 -3.52 25.34 15.72
N TRP A 380 -2.82 25.77 14.68
CA TRP A 380 -1.78 26.80 14.84
C TRP A 380 -2.35 28.21 14.86
N ASN A 381 -3.61 28.37 14.43
CA ASN A 381 -4.31 29.64 14.34
C ASN A 381 -3.51 30.67 13.52
N VAL A 382 -3.02 30.21 12.36
CA VAL A 382 -2.30 31.01 11.37
C VAL A 382 -3.09 31.01 10.05
N GLU A 383 -3.24 32.19 9.46
CA GLU A 383 -3.80 32.34 8.12
C GLU A 383 -2.73 31.99 7.07
N PRO A 384 -3.00 31.03 6.17
CA PRO A 384 -2.12 30.75 5.05
C PRO A 384 -1.97 31.98 4.15
N THR A 385 -0.75 32.26 3.69
CA THR A 385 -0.48 33.36 2.75
C THR A 385 0.18 32.82 1.49
N GLU A 386 -0.28 33.24 0.32
CA GLU A 386 0.35 32.89 -0.97
C GLU A 386 1.61 33.75 -1.28
N ALA A 387 1.99 34.65 -0.37
CA ALA A 387 3.15 35.52 -0.54
C ALA A 387 4.43 34.69 -0.66
N LYS A 388 5.07 34.70 -1.84
CA LYS A 388 6.36 34.04 -2.06
C LYS A 388 7.41 34.62 -1.11
N LEU A 389 7.97 33.78 -0.24
CA LEU A 389 9.18 34.15 0.48
C LEU A 389 10.35 34.17 -0.51
N PRO A 390 11.31 35.09 -0.37
CA PRO A 390 12.52 35.04 -1.16
C PRO A 390 13.30 33.75 -0.85
N PRO A 391 14.16 33.29 -1.79
CA PRO A 391 15.05 32.16 -1.56
C PRO A 391 15.83 32.32 -0.25
N PRO A 392 16.19 31.24 0.47
CA PRO A 392 16.97 31.33 1.71
C PRO A 392 18.32 32.07 1.55
N SER A 393 18.80 32.18 0.31
CA SER A 393 20.02 32.88 -0.07
C SER A 393 19.86 34.39 -0.25
N GLU A 394 18.65 34.94 -0.24
CA GLU A 394 18.38 36.37 -0.46
C GLU A 394 17.86 37.05 0.83
N PRO A 395 18.38 38.24 1.19
CA PRO A 395 17.92 38.96 2.37
C PRO A 395 16.50 39.50 2.16
N MET A 396 15.60 39.25 3.12
CA MET A 396 14.25 39.81 3.13
C MET A 396 14.31 41.33 3.36
N VAL A 397 13.99 42.12 2.33
CA VAL A 397 13.84 43.57 2.47
C VAL A 397 12.42 43.88 2.94
N ASN A 398 12.29 44.37 4.18
CA ASN A 398 11.08 45.02 4.73
C ASN A 398 9.76 44.23 4.79
N GLN A 399 9.75 42.97 5.21
CA GLN A 399 8.51 42.34 5.69
C GLN A 399 8.72 41.55 6.98
N LYS A 400 7.83 41.76 7.97
CA LYS A 400 7.73 40.89 9.15
C LYS A 400 7.53 39.46 8.64
N HIS A 401 8.33 38.52 9.13
CA HIS A 401 8.16 37.10 8.83
C HIS A 401 6.68 36.71 8.97
N PRO A 402 6.04 36.10 7.94
CA PRO A 402 4.80 35.39 8.20
C PRO A 402 5.11 34.32 9.26
N ARG A 403 4.29 34.25 10.31
CA ARG A 403 4.52 33.32 11.43
C ARG A 403 4.57 31.86 10.97
N PHE A 404 3.93 31.56 9.84
CA PHE A 404 4.01 30.29 9.13
C PHE A 404 3.90 30.56 7.63
N TYR A 405 4.69 29.84 6.84
CA TYR A 405 4.66 29.88 5.38
C TYR A 405 4.21 28.51 4.86
N ILE A 406 3.19 28.51 4.02
CA ILE A 406 2.75 27.35 3.24
C ILE A 406 2.81 27.84 1.80
N GLY A 407 3.96 27.68 1.15
CA GLY A 407 4.13 28.03 -0.25
C GLY A 407 4.87 26.94 -1.02
N PRO A 408 4.97 27.11 -2.36
CA PRO A 408 5.08 26.06 -3.38
C PRO A 408 6.05 24.90 -3.09
#